data_AF-A0A1A8FUY2-F1
#
_entry.id   AF-A0A1A8FUY2-F1
#
_cell.length_a   1.000
_cell.length_b   1.000
_cell.length_c   1.000
_cell.angle_alpha   90.00
_cell.angle_beta   90.00
_cell.angle_gamma   90.00
#
_symmetry.space_group_name_H-M   'P 1'
#
loop_
_entity.id
_entity.type
_entity.pdbx_description
1 polymer ?
#
loop_
_entity_poly.entity_id
_entity_poly.type
_entity_poly.pdbx_seq_one_letter_code
_entity_poly.pdbx_strand_id
1 'polypeptide(L)' 'MTDSRSSVPFPVFLPVSYEVQDADYLLLKEAGQDFMRNSSMQSHTQPFVILRASRQPAVSASYGAMYTERLVPLDLVQ' A
#
# COMPACT_ATOMS: atom_id res chain seq x y z
N MET A 1 -13.48 41.01 -0.37
CA MET A 1 -12.37 40.15 0.08
C MET A 1 -12.97 38.98 0.81
N THR A 2 -13.31 37.91 0.10
CA THR A 2 -13.89 36.68 0.68
C THR A 2 -12.77 35.67 0.90
N ASP A 3 -12.51 35.39 2.17
CA ASP A 3 -11.58 34.36 2.63
C ASP A 3 -12.13 32.99 2.26
N SER A 4 -11.58 32.40 1.19
CA SER A 4 -11.83 31.02 0.80
C SER A 4 -11.05 30.10 1.73
N ARG A 5 -11.60 29.86 2.93
CA ARG A 5 -11.11 28.81 3.83
C ARG A 5 -11.38 27.46 3.17
N SER A 6 -10.39 26.93 2.48
CA SER A 6 -10.43 25.60 1.90
C SER A 6 -10.68 24.58 3.02
N SER A 7 -11.88 24.01 3.05
CA SER A 7 -12.17 22.82 3.87
C SER A 7 -11.46 21.64 3.21
N VAL A 8 -10.16 21.51 3.45
CA VAL A 8 -9.42 20.33 3.02
C VAL A 8 -9.92 19.17 3.88
N PRO A 9 -10.57 18.14 3.31
CA PRO A 9 -11.01 17.00 4.09
C PRO A 9 -9.79 16.35 4.74
N PHE A 10 -9.87 16.07 6.04
CA PHE A 10 -8.86 15.25 6.70
C PHE A 10 -8.81 13.90 5.98
N PRO A 11 -7.63 13.43 5.53
CA PRO A 11 -7.56 12.18 4.81
C PRO A 11 -7.98 11.06 5.76
N VAL A 12 -8.88 10.20 5.28
CA VAL A 12 -9.40 9.05 6.03
C VAL A 12 -8.27 8.07 6.39
N PHE A 13 -7.15 8.14 5.66
CA PHE A 13 -5.96 7.32 5.86
C PHE A 13 -4.69 8.18 5.93
N LEU A 14 -3.66 7.68 6.61
CA LEU A 14 -2.34 8.31 6.59
C LEU A 14 -1.75 8.27 5.17
N PRO A 15 -1.04 9.32 4.71
CA PRO A 15 -0.37 9.35 3.40
C PRO A 15 0.87 8.46 3.41
N VAL A 16 0.66 7.14 3.50
CA VAL A 16 1.72 6.12 3.44
C VAL A 16 2.11 5.90 1.99
N SER A 17 3.42 5.87 1.71
CA SER A 17 3.96 5.47 0.41
C SER A 17 4.43 4.02 0.48
N TYR A 18 4.02 3.20 -0.49
CA TYR A 18 4.39 1.80 -0.59
C TYR A 18 5.27 1.56 -1.81
N GLU A 19 6.30 0.73 -1.64
CA GLU A 19 7.19 0.32 -2.73
C GLU A 19 7.47 -1.18 -2.63
N VAL A 20 7.53 -1.85 -3.79
CA VAL A 20 7.93 -3.26 -3.89
C VAL A 20 9.31 -3.31 -4.50
N GLN A 21 10.30 -3.72 -3.69
CA GLN A 21 11.67 -3.90 -4.13
C GLN A 21 11.87 -5.29 -4.78
N ASP A 22 12.84 -5.37 -5.68
CA ASP A 22 13.22 -6.58 -6.43
C ASP A 22 12.08 -7.24 -7.26
N ALA A 23 11.01 -6.49 -7.55
CA ALA A 23 9.96 -6.89 -8.48
C ALA A 23 10.16 -6.23 -9.86
N ASP A 24 10.26 -7.05 -10.91
CA ASP A 24 10.41 -6.56 -12.28
C ASP A 24 9.06 -6.05 -12.82
N TYR A 25 7.97 -6.73 -12.45
CA TYR A 25 6.61 -6.40 -12.86
C TYR A 25 5.62 -6.68 -11.73
N LEU A 26 4.74 -5.71 -11.47
CA LEU A 26 3.64 -5.84 -10.53
C LEU A 26 2.33 -5.33 -11.13
N LEU A 27 1.21 -5.88 -10.66
CA LEU A 27 -0.13 -5.41 -10.98
C LEU A 27 -0.90 -5.13 -9.69
N LEU A 28 -1.40 -3.90 -9.55
CA LEU A 28 -2.33 -3.58 -8.47
C LEU A 28 -3.65 -4.29 -8.74
N LYS A 29 -4.17 -4.96 -7.71
CA LYS A 29 -5.44 -5.65 -7.78
C LYS A 29 -6.53 -4.75 -7.18
N GLU A 30 -7.72 -4.84 -7.75
CA GLU A 30 -8.87 -4.15 -7.19
C GLU A 30 -9.21 -4.71 -5.80
N ALA A 31 -9.34 -3.80 -4.83
CA ALA A 31 -9.69 -4.12 -3.45
C ALA A 31 -11.21 -4.39 -3.35
N GLY A 32 -11.63 -5.58 -3.75
CA GLY A 32 -13.01 -6.05 -3.61
C GLY A 32 -13.38 -6.39 -2.16
N GLN A 33 -14.69 -6.54 -1.89
CA GLN A 33 -15.23 -6.86 -0.56
C GLN A 33 -14.65 -8.15 0.05
N ASP A 34 -14.27 -9.13 -0.79
CA ASP A 34 -13.65 -10.39 -0.35
C ASP A 34 -12.23 -10.20 0.22
N PHE A 35 -11.50 -9.19 -0.28
CA PHE A 35 -10.15 -8.85 0.19
C PHE A 35 -10.20 -7.87 1.37
N MET A 36 -11.22 -7.01 1.40
CA MET A 36 -11.46 -6.04 2.47
C MET A 36 -12.29 -6.63 3.62
N ARG A 37 -12.05 -7.91 3.96
CA ARG A 37 -12.82 -8.63 4.98
C ARG A 37 -12.50 -8.03 6.36
N ASN A 38 -13.41 -7.21 6.86
CA ASN A 38 -13.35 -6.52 8.16
C ASN A 38 -12.11 -5.60 8.32
N SER A 39 -11.95 -4.67 7.37
CA SER A 39 -11.15 -3.48 7.63
C SER A 39 -11.98 -2.53 8.47
N SER A 40 -11.60 -2.28 9.73
CA SER A 40 -12.09 -1.07 10.41
C SER A 40 -11.79 0.13 9.50
N MET A 41 -12.52 1.25 9.63
CA MET A 41 -12.18 2.50 8.92
C MET A 41 -10.72 2.98 9.15
N GLN A 42 -9.96 2.31 10.02
CA GLN A 42 -8.58 2.61 10.37
C GLN A 42 -7.54 1.79 9.59
N SER A 43 -7.92 0.74 8.84
CA SER A 43 -6.97 -0.09 8.10
C SER A 43 -7.18 0.02 6.59
N HIS A 44 -6.12 0.35 5.87
CA HIS A 44 -6.08 0.41 4.40
C HIS A 44 -5.26 -0.76 3.85
N THR A 45 -5.82 -1.49 2.90
CA THR A 45 -5.17 -2.64 2.26
C THR A 45 -5.21 -2.46 0.75
N GLN A 46 -4.04 -2.53 0.11
CA GLN A 46 -3.89 -2.50 -1.34
C GLN A 46 -3.37 -3.86 -1.83
N PRO A 47 -4.22 -4.73 -2.38
CA PRO A 47 -3.76 -6.01 -2.89
C PRO A 47 -2.98 -5.81 -4.20
N PHE A 48 -1.97 -6.64 -4.42
CA PHE A 48 -1.17 -6.63 -5.65
C PHE A 48 -0.70 -8.04 -5.97
N VAL A 49 -0.23 -8.22 -7.21
CA VAL A 49 0.38 -9.46 -7.69
C VAL A 49 1.76 -9.14 -8.24
N ILE A 50 2.77 -9.92 -7.84
CA ILE A 50 4.10 -9.87 -8.42
C ILE A 50 4.11 -10.87 -9.58
N LEU A 51 4.32 -10.38 -10.80
CA LEU A 51 4.35 -11.21 -12.01
C LEU A 51 5.75 -11.78 -12.26
N ARG A 52 6.78 -11.06 -11.82
CA ARG A 52 8.17 -11.47 -11.93
C ARG A 52 9.00 -10.74 -10.89
N ALA A 53 9.88 -11.47 -10.23
CA ALA A 53 10.89 -10.94 -9.34
C ALA A 53 12.23 -11.58 -9.67
N SER A 54 13.29 -10.78 -9.63
CA SER A 54 14.66 -11.28 -9.90
C SER A 54 15.32 -11.86 -8.63
N ARG A 55 14.81 -11.48 -7.46
CA ARG A 55 15.24 -11.93 -6.12
C ARG A 55 14.02 -12.04 -5.20
N GLN A 56 14.24 -12.42 -3.94
CA GLN A 56 13.17 -12.39 -2.95
C GLN A 56 12.68 -10.94 -2.78
N PRO A 57 11.42 -10.61 -3.14
CA PRO A 57 10.94 -9.24 -3.10
C PRO A 57 10.67 -8.79 -1.67
N ALA A 58 10.68 -7.48 -1.47
CA ALA A 58 10.34 -6.84 -0.20
C ALA A 58 9.29 -5.75 -0.41
N VAL A 59 8.38 -5.58 0.54
CA VAL A 59 7.45 -4.47 0.57
C VAL A 59 7.90 -3.49 1.63
N SER A 60 8.05 -2.23 1.24
CA SER A 60 8.32 -1.14 2.17
C SER A 60 7.12 -0.21 2.31
N ALA A 61 7.02 0.42 3.48
CA ALA A 61 6.04 1.44 3.78
C ALA A 61 6.73 2.60 4.48
N SER A 62 6.48 3.82 4.00
CA SER A 62 7.05 5.04 4.57
C SER A 62 5.97 6.07 4.91
N TYR A 63 6.13 6.74 6.05
CA TYR A 63 5.28 7.83 6.52
C TYR A 63 6.13 8.86 7.26
N GLY A 64 6.42 9.98 6.60
CA GLY A 64 7.35 10.99 7.13
C GLY A 64 8.73 10.37 7.40
N ALA A 65 9.20 10.46 8.64
CA ALA A 65 10.47 9.86 9.07
C ALA A 65 10.38 8.36 9.43
N MET A 66 9.18 7.78 9.40
CA MET A 66 8.97 6.37 9.74
C MET A 66 9.11 5.51 8.49
N TYR A 67 9.82 4.39 8.63
CA TYR A 67 10.05 3.42 7.57
C TYR A 67 9.93 2.01 8.16
N THR A 68 9.29 1.12 7.40
CA THR A 68 9.33 -0.32 7.68
C THR A 68 9.44 -1.07 6.37
N GLU A 69 10.09 -2.22 6.43
CA GLU A 69 10.24 -3.13 5.30
C GLU A 69 9.97 -4.56 5.76
N ARG A 70 9.38 -5.35 4.87
CA ARG A 70 9.13 -6.77 5.12
C ARG A 70 9.33 -7.57 3.84
N LEU A 71 10.09 -8.65 3.95
CA LEU A 71 10.24 -9.63 2.87
C LEU A 71 8.90 -10.28 2.54
N VAL A 72 8.65 -10.47 1.25
CA VAL A 72 7.53 -11.27 0.76
C VAL A 72 7.86 -12.75 1.05
N PRO A 73 6.99 -13.47 1.77
CA PRO A 73 7.15 -14.90 1.98
C PRO A 73 7.26 -15.66 0.66
N LEU A 74 8.23 -16.57 0.56
CA LEU A 74 8.50 -17.30 -0.68
C LEU A 74 7.34 -18.21 -1.10
N ASP A 75 6.52 -18.66 -0.16
CA ASP A 75 5.29 -19.43 -0.42
C ASP A 75 4.20 -18.62 -1.16
N LEU A 76 4.31 -17.28 -1.16
CA LEU A 76 3.43 -16.38 -1.91
C LEU A 76 4.00 -15.98 -3.28
N VAL A 77 5.27 -16.30 -3.55
CA VAL A 77 5.95 -16.05 -4.82
C VAL A 77 5.98 -17.38 -5.59
N GLN A 78 4.95 -17.62 -6.40
CA GLN A 78 4.78 -18.85 -7.19
C GLN A 78 5.48 -18.77 -8.55
#